data_AF-A0A7S0J4I7-F1
#
_entry.id   AF-A0A7S0J4I7-F1
#
_cell.length_a   1.000
_cell.length_b   1.000
_cell.length_c   1.000
_cell.angle_alpha   90.00
_cell.angle_beta   90.00
_cell.angle_gamma   90.00
#
_symmetry.space_group_name_H-M   'P 1'
#
loop_
_entity.id
_entity.type
_entity.pdbx_description
1 polymer ?
#
loop_
_entity_poly.entity_id
_entity_poly.type
_entity_poly.pdbx_seq_one_letter_code
_entity_poly.pdbx_strand_id
1 'polypeptide(L)'
;MPRFPLAYLLIDVLLGVGAWQPSANPFPACGACARAGVAEMKGRGSRGMPGKTQGYQGRDNQGMKQRMQKRDFDKKEWVQVVDSLDEDVGMEPGATKAVSAGKTPRGQDFIWTLIRGVPKENAEGVLEQRVFAVDGACRCCQFPMTAAKMAVEADASYSATCGLCGTKYSLEDGSVLEFLPKRNPAEWAAALANEKKGPQKMVTLPTRVSKGGKVYLRLPDGTLL
;
A
#
# COMPACT_ATOMS: atom_id res chain seq x y z
N MET A 1 46.53 40.64 2.81
CA MET A 1 45.54 40.85 1.71
C MET A 1 46.19 40.40 0.42
N PRO A 2 45.49 39.87 -0.60
CA PRO A 2 44.03 39.91 -0.90
C PRO A 2 43.41 38.48 -0.89
N ARG A 3 42.12 38.18 -0.66
CA ARG A 3 40.80 38.75 -1.01
C ARG A 3 40.52 38.84 -2.51
N PHE A 4 39.94 37.78 -3.06
CA PHE A 4 39.20 37.81 -4.33
C PHE A 4 37.70 37.61 -4.04
N PRO A 5 36.85 38.62 -4.29
CA PRO A 5 35.42 38.46 -4.48
C PRO A 5 35.08 38.63 -5.96
N LEU A 6 34.42 37.64 -6.55
CA LEU A 6 33.82 37.66 -7.89
C LEU A 6 32.83 36.49 -7.91
N ALA A 7 31.63 36.56 -8.42
CA ALA A 7 30.69 37.63 -8.73
C ALA A 7 29.36 36.88 -8.92
N TYR A 8 28.26 37.58 -8.62
CA TYR A 8 26.90 37.19 -8.98
C TYR A 8 26.80 36.64 -10.41
N LEU A 9 26.12 35.51 -10.59
CA LEU A 9 25.38 35.21 -11.82
C LEU A 9 24.11 34.41 -11.47
N LEU A 10 23.02 35.15 -11.37
CA LEU A 10 21.65 34.71 -11.57
C LEU A 10 21.49 34.22 -13.00
N ILE A 11 20.89 33.04 -13.21
CA ILE A 11 20.16 32.73 -14.45
C ILE A 11 18.86 32.02 -14.08
N ASP A 12 17.79 32.81 -14.10
CA ASP A 12 16.41 32.35 -14.23
C ASP A 12 16.23 31.55 -15.52
N VAL A 13 15.67 30.34 -15.43
CA VAL A 13 15.07 29.66 -16.57
C VAL A 13 13.57 29.56 -16.30
N LEU A 14 12.88 30.55 -16.85
CA LEU A 14 11.44 30.68 -16.90
C LEU A 14 10.93 30.16 -18.26
N LEU A 15 9.73 29.55 -18.22
CA LEU A 15 8.75 29.34 -19.31
C LEU A 15 8.81 28.03 -20.11
N GLY A 16 7.87 27.15 -19.80
CA GLY A 16 7.39 26.06 -20.64
C GLY A 16 5.91 25.79 -20.39
N VAL A 17 5.04 26.79 -20.64
CA VAL A 17 3.58 26.64 -20.57
C VAL A 17 3.09 26.13 -21.92
N GLY A 18 2.87 24.83 -22.04
CA GLY A 18 2.22 24.21 -23.19
C GLY A 18 0.71 24.46 -23.15
N ALA A 19 0.23 25.35 -24.02
CA ALA A 19 -1.18 25.65 -24.22
C ALA A 19 -1.91 24.46 -24.88
N TRP A 20 -3.00 24.01 -24.26
CA TRP A 20 -3.93 23.02 -24.83
C TRP A 20 -5.08 23.77 -25.51
N GLN A 21 -5.28 23.57 -26.81
CA GLN A 21 -6.38 24.16 -27.60
C GLN A 21 -7.55 23.15 -27.71
N PRO A 22 -8.81 23.56 -27.46
CA PRO A 22 -9.97 22.75 -27.80
C PRO A 22 -10.42 23.00 -29.24
N SER A 23 -10.59 21.93 -30.03
CA SER A 23 -11.12 21.99 -31.39
C SER A 23 -12.63 22.22 -31.39
N ALA A 24 -13.07 23.29 -32.06
CA ALA A 24 -14.45 23.54 -32.40
C ALA A 24 -14.87 22.66 -33.59
N ASN A 25 -15.99 21.95 -33.49
CA ASN A 25 -16.68 21.39 -34.64
C ASN A 25 -18.16 21.84 -34.63
N PRO A 26 -18.68 22.36 -35.76
CA PRO A 26 -20.01 22.96 -35.84
C PRO A 26 -21.13 21.92 -36.01
N PHE A 27 -22.30 22.25 -35.48
CA PHE A 27 -23.56 21.57 -35.76
C PHE A 27 -24.06 21.90 -37.19
N PRO A 28 -24.68 20.94 -37.90
CA PRO A 28 -25.63 21.27 -38.95
C PRO A 28 -27.08 21.09 -38.46
N ALA A 29 -27.94 21.98 -38.94
CA ALA A 29 -29.36 22.11 -38.62
C ALA A 29 -30.28 21.39 -39.64
N CYS A 30 -31.50 21.12 -39.16
CA CYS A 30 -32.82 21.09 -39.82
C CYS A 30 -33.11 20.23 -41.06
N GLY A 31 -34.26 19.52 -40.99
CA GLY A 31 -35.05 19.06 -42.13
C GLY A 31 -36.34 18.37 -41.65
N ALA A 32 -37.51 18.85 -42.10
CA ALA A 32 -38.84 18.57 -41.53
C ALA A 32 -39.68 17.53 -42.30
N CYS A 33 -40.68 16.97 -41.59
CA CYS A 33 -42.02 16.51 -42.01
C CYS A 33 -42.22 15.35 -43.01
N ALA A 34 -42.99 14.31 -42.59
CA ALA A 34 -44.34 13.98 -43.12
C ALA A 34 -44.94 12.72 -42.46
N ARG A 35 -46.27 12.71 -42.29
CA ARG A 35 -47.14 11.66 -41.69
C ARG A 35 -47.56 10.60 -42.72
N ALA A 36 -47.87 9.38 -42.22
CA ALA A 36 -48.88 8.38 -42.64
C ALA A 36 -48.27 6.96 -42.53
N GLY A 37 -48.94 5.89 -42.11
CA GLY A 37 -50.28 5.60 -41.63
C GLY A 37 -50.23 4.22 -40.96
N VAL A 38 -51.21 3.90 -40.12
CA VAL A 38 -51.25 2.67 -39.31
C VAL A 38 -51.54 1.46 -40.21
N ALA A 39 -50.76 0.40 -40.07
CA ALA A 39 -51.14 -0.95 -40.48
C ALA A 39 -50.75 -1.92 -39.35
N GLU A 40 -51.72 -2.18 -38.48
CA GLU A 40 -51.63 -3.18 -37.43
C GLU A 40 -51.91 -4.56 -38.08
N MET A 41 -50.88 -5.38 -38.23
CA MET A 41 -51.06 -6.80 -38.56
C MET A 41 -50.53 -7.67 -37.41
N LYS A 42 -51.47 -8.27 -36.70
CA LYS A 42 -51.26 -9.19 -35.59
C LYS A 42 -50.91 -10.57 -36.17
N GLY A 43 -49.63 -10.89 -36.25
CA GLY A 43 -49.13 -12.19 -36.72
C GLY A 43 -48.20 -12.85 -35.71
N ARG A 44 -48.73 -13.82 -34.95
CA ARG A 44 -48.00 -14.71 -34.04
C ARG A 44 -46.82 -15.38 -34.74
N GLY A 45 -45.65 -15.39 -34.10
CA GLY A 45 -44.50 -16.16 -34.58
C GLY A 45 -43.20 -15.94 -33.80
N SER A 46 -43.22 -16.01 -32.47
CA SER A 46 -41.99 -15.99 -31.66
C SER A 46 -41.28 -17.34 -31.73
N ARG A 47 -40.46 -17.56 -32.75
CA ARG A 47 -39.37 -18.58 -32.78
C ARG A 47 -38.56 -18.40 -34.07
N GLY A 48 -37.86 -17.27 -34.15
CA GLY A 48 -36.91 -16.98 -35.22
C GLY A 48 -35.61 -16.46 -34.63
N MET A 49 -34.54 -17.25 -34.82
CA MET A 49 -33.11 -16.89 -34.88
C MET A 49 -32.55 -15.80 -33.93
N PRO A 50 -31.54 -16.13 -33.10
CA PRO A 50 -30.68 -15.12 -32.50
C PRO A 50 -29.80 -14.49 -33.60
N GLY A 51 -30.36 -13.49 -34.28
CA GLY A 51 -29.65 -12.62 -35.19
C GLY A 51 -28.71 -11.72 -34.39
N LYS A 52 -27.41 -11.90 -34.63
CA LYS A 52 -26.31 -10.92 -34.46
C LYS A 52 -26.66 -9.72 -33.58
N THR A 53 -26.41 -9.83 -32.28
CA THR A 53 -26.33 -8.65 -31.41
C THR A 53 -25.18 -7.78 -31.91
N GLN A 54 -25.57 -6.73 -32.62
CA GLN A 54 -24.77 -5.58 -33.01
C GLN A 54 -23.83 -5.21 -31.86
N GLY A 55 -22.53 -5.06 -32.18
CA GLY A 55 -21.48 -4.77 -31.22
C GLY A 55 -21.85 -3.61 -30.29
N TYR A 56 -21.92 -3.91 -29.00
CA TYR A 56 -22.01 -2.90 -27.95
C TYR A 56 -20.69 -2.13 -27.93
N GLN A 57 -20.67 -0.98 -28.62
CA GLN A 57 -19.57 -0.04 -28.54
C GLN A 57 -19.48 0.52 -27.10
N GLY A 58 -18.26 0.47 -26.57
CA GLY A 58 -17.96 0.60 -25.17
C GLY A 58 -18.34 1.95 -24.58
N ARG A 59 -19.42 1.96 -23.80
CA ARG A 59 -19.51 2.88 -22.67
C ARG A 59 -18.72 2.23 -21.54
N ASP A 60 -17.54 2.76 -21.28
CA ASP A 60 -16.74 2.40 -20.11
C ASP A 60 -17.65 2.45 -18.89
N ASN A 61 -18.09 1.29 -18.40
CA ASN A 61 -19.00 1.19 -17.28
C ASN A 61 -18.22 1.58 -16.02
N GLN A 62 -18.03 2.89 -15.81
CA GLN A 62 -17.37 3.44 -14.63
C GLN A 62 -18.03 2.91 -13.37
N GLY A 63 -19.35 2.72 -13.37
CA GLY A 63 -20.08 2.09 -12.26
C GLY A 63 -19.74 0.60 -12.06
N MET A 64 -19.44 -0.16 -13.11
CA MET A 64 -18.97 -1.54 -12.99
C MET A 64 -17.51 -1.59 -12.54
N LYS A 65 -16.64 -0.72 -13.07
CA LYS A 65 -15.25 -0.56 -12.62
C LYS A 65 -15.21 -0.17 -11.14
N GLN A 66 -16.04 0.76 -10.70
CA GLN A 66 -16.17 1.16 -9.28
C GLN A 66 -16.73 0.03 -8.40
N ARG A 67 -17.73 -0.73 -8.88
CA ARG A 67 -18.25 -1.90 -8.14
C ARG A 67 -17.23 -3.03 -8.07
N MET A 68 -16.42 -3.23 -9.10
CA MET A 68 -15.35 -4.22 -9.13
C MET A 68 -14.19 -3.79 -8.22
N GLN A 69 -13.77 -2.54 -8.30
CA GLN A 69 -12.81 -1.93 -7.35
C GLN A 69 -13.32 -2.04 -5.91
N LYS A 70 -14.59 -1.74 -5.64
CA LYS A 70 -15.18 -1.88 -4.30
C LYS A 70 -15.25 -3.34 -3.83
N ARG A 71 -15.52 -4.28 -4.74
CA ARG A 71 -15.54 -5.72 -4.41
C ARG A 71 -14.13 -6.26 -4.16
N ASP A 72 -13.12 -5.81 -4.92
CA ASP A 72 -11.72 -6.17 -4.69
C ASP A 72 -11.17 -5.48 -3.43
N PHE A 73 -11.69 -4.30 -3.09
CA PHE A 73 -11.42 -3.55 -1.87
C PHE A 73 -12.00 -4.21 -0.60
N ASP A 74 -13.11 -4.93 -0.73
CA ASP A 74 -13.76 -5.66 0.38
C ASP A 74 -13.23 -7.11 0.54
N LYS A 75 -12.35 -7.58 -0.36
CA LYS A 75 -11.78 -8.93 -0.24
C LYS A 75 -10.67 -8.94 0.80
N LYS A 76 -10.86 -9.75 1.84
CA LYS A 76 -9.84 -10.14 2.83
C LYS A 76 -8.84 -11.12 2.22
N GLU A 77 -8.25 -10.76 1.08
CA GLU A 77 -7.39 -11.63 0.31
C GLU A 77 -5.95 -11.57 0.81
N TRP A 78 -5.31 -12.73 0.86
CA TRP A 78 -3.90 -12.86 1.20
C TRP A 78 -3.07 -12.49 -0.02
N VAL A 79 -2.23 -11.46 0.11
CA VAL A 79 -1.34 -11.01 -0.96
C VAL A 79 -0.01 -11.71 -0.79
N GLN A 80 0.49 -12.36 -1.83
CA GLN A 80 1.85 -12.90 -1.83
C GLN A 80 2.83 -11.73 -1.97
N VAL A 81 3.78 -11.64 -1.04
CA VAL A 81 4.71 -10.52 -0.95
C VAL A 81 6.16 -10.96 -1.15
N VAL A 82 6.46 -12.20 -0.78
CA VAL A 82 7.80 -12.81 -0.93
C VAL A 82 7.64 -14.24 -1.44
N ASP A 83 8.49 -14.61 -2.41
CA ASP A 83 8.48 -15.94 -3.03
C ASP A 83 9.22 -16.96 -2.17
N SER A 84 10.39 -16.60 -1.64
CA SER A 84 11.26 -17.49 -0.85
C SER A 84 11.79 -16.77 0.39
N LEU A 85 11.28 -17.11 1.58
CA LEU A 85 11.67 -16.45 2.84
C LEU A 85 13.18 -16.39 3.07
N ASP A 86 13.88 -17.51 2.82
CA ASP A 86 15.30 -17.65 3.14
C ASP A 86 16.22 -16.83 2.23
N GLU A 87 15.89 -16.73 0.94
CA GLU A 87 16.66 -15.97 -0.05
C GLU A 87 16.38 -14.47 0.05
N ASP A 88 15.11 -14.12 0.25
CA ASP A 88 14.65 -12.74 0.13
C ASP A 88 14.78 -11.93 1.42
N VAL A 89 14.51 -12.54 2.57
CA VAL A 89 14.54 -11.87 3.89
C VAL A 89 15.84 -12.21 4.64
N GLY A 90 16.43 -13.36 4.35
CA GLY A 90 17.61 -13.88 5.06
C GLY A 90 17.22 -14.90 6.14
N MET A 91 18.18 -15.76 6.50
CA MET A 91 17.97 -16.88 7.43
C MET A 91 18.03 -16.48 8.92
N GLU A 92 18.66 -15.35 9.22
CA GLU A 92 18.92 -14.93 10.59
C GLU A 92 17.64 -14.44 11.29
N PRO A 93 17.43 -14.80 12.57
CA PRO A 93 16.34 -14.24 13.35
C PRO A 93 16.56 -12.73 13.52
N GLY A 94 15.53 -11.95 13.22
CA GLY A 94 15.60 -10.49 13.25
C GLY A 94 16.04 -9.85 11.93
N ALA A 95 16.32 -10.66 10.90
CA ALA A 95 16.53 -10.13 9.55
C ALA A 95 15.28 -9.38 9.07
N THR A 96 15.51 -8.22 8.46
CA THR A 96 14.46 -7.28 8.05
C THR A 96 14.47 -7.07 6.55
N LYS A 97 13.28 -6.98 5.95
CA LYS A 97 13.10 -6.63 4.54
C LYS A 97 11.97 -5.63 4.39
N ALA A 98 12.20 -4.53 3.66
CA ALA A 98 11.12 -3.65 3.24
C ALA A 98 10.42 -4.22 2.00
N VAL A 99 9.10 -4.23 2.00
CA VAL A 99 8.30 -4.61 0.84
C VAL A 99 7.14 -3.63 0.63
N SER A 100 6.91 -3.29 -0.63
CA SER A 100 5.75 -2.50 -1.03
C SER A 100 4.54 -3.41 -1.26
N ALA A 101 3.45 -3.21 -0.53
CA ALA A 101 2.21 -3.95 -0.74
C ALA A 101 0.99 -3.06 -0.47
N GLY A 102 0.14 -2.94 -1.49
CA GLY A 102 -1.04 -2.09 -1.47
C GLY A 102 -0.74 -0.63 -1.81
N LYS A 103 -1.76 0.07 -2.30
CA LYS A 103 -1.73 1.46 -2.70
C LYS A 103 -2.87 2.22 -2.04
N THR A 104 -2.60 3.48 -1.70
CA THR A 104 -3.65 4.43 -1.35
C THR A 104 -4.51 4.75 -2.58
N PRO A 105 -5.76 5.24 -2.41
CA PRO A 105 -6.56 5.76 -3.51
C PRO A 105 -5.89 6.90 -4.30
N ARG A 106 -4.87 7.53 -3.71
CA ARG A 106 -4.05 8.59 -4.33
C ARG A 106 -2.84 8.04 -5.11
N GLY A 107 -2.66 6.73 -5.16
CA GLY A 107 -1.59 6.05 -5.89
C GLY A 107 -0.25 5.94 -5.16
N GLN A 108 -0.18 6.29 -3.88
CA GLN A 108 1.03 6.09 -3.07
C GLN A 108 1.10 4.64 -2.57
N ASP A 109 2.24 3.99 -2.77
CA ASP A 109 2.49 2.61 -2.32
C ASP A 109 2.71 2.56 -0.80
N PHE A 110 2.10 1.60 -0.13
CA PHE A 110 2.38 1.33 1.28
C PHE A 110 3.64 0.49 1.42
N ILE A 111 4.55 0.95 2.27
CA ILE A 111 5.79 0.26 2.59
C ILE A 111 5.61 -0.46 3.92
N TRP A 112 5.86 -1.76 3.92
CA TRP A 112 5.83 -2.63 5.09
C TRP A 112 7.23 -3.18 5.34
N THR A 113 7.58 -3.39 6.60
CA THR A 113 8.82 -4.08 6.97
C THR A 113 8.47 -5.48 7.48
N LEU A 114 9.00 -6.50 6.81
CA LEU A 114 9.00 -7.87 7.28
C LEU A 114 10.15 -8.07 8.26
N ILE A 115 9.86 -8.66 9.42
CA ILE A 115 10.84 -8.99 10.45
C ILE A 115 10.72 -10.49 10.71
N ARG A 116 11.80 -11.24 10.48
CA ARG A 116 11.84 -12.68 10.74
C ARG A 116 11.87 -12.94 12.24
N GLY A 117 10.89 -13.66 12.76
CA GLY A 117 10.85 -14.10 14.15
C GLY A 117 11.68 -15.37 14.37
N VAL A 118 11.81 -15.78 15.63
CA VAL A 118 12.38 -17.09 15.96
C VAL A 118 11.35 -18.17 15.58
N PRO A 119 11.75 -19.26 14.89
CA PRO A 119 10.83 -20.36 14.60
C PRO A 119 10.35 -20.98 15.92
N LYS A 120 9.04 -21.19 16.03
CA LYS A 120 8.44 -21.83 17.20
C LYS A 120 7.95 -23.22 16.81
N GLU A 121 8.28 -24.20 17.64
CA GLU A 121 7.70 -25.54 17.52
C GLU A 121 6.24 -25.49 17.93
N ASN A 122 5.36 -25.91 17.04
CA ASN A 122 3.97 -26.15 17.38
C ASN A 122 3.82 -27.48 18.14
N ALA A 123 2.65 -27.67 18.77
CA ALA A 123 2.32 -28.90 19.51
C ALA A 123 2.44 -30.20 18.67
N GLU A 124 2.49 -30.07 17.34
CA GLU A 124 2.66 -31.17 16.38
C GLU A 124 4.13 -31.46 16.03
N GLY A 125 5.10 -30.79 16.68
CA GLY A 125 6.54 -30.94 16.41
C GLY A 125 7.00 -30.33 15.09
N VAL A 126 6.13 -29.59 14.41
CA VAL A 126 6.47 -28.86 13.18
C VAL A 126 6.99 -27.48 13.55
N LEU A 127 8.20 -27.15 13.09
CA LEU A 127 8.79 -25.82 13.20
C LEU A 127 8.05 -24.84 12.29
N GLU A 128 7.22 -23.99 12.87
CA GLU A 128 6.58 -22.91 12.13
C GLU A 128 7.48 -21.69 12.10
N GLN A 129 7.88 -21.31 10.88
CA GLN A 129 8.57 -20.05 10.64
C GLN A 129 7.58 -18.89 10.84
N ARG A 130 7.93 -17.99 11.76
CA ARG A 130 7.13 -16.78 12.03
C ARG A 130 7.79 -15.57 11.39
N VAL A 131 6.98 -14.75 10.73
CA VAL A 131 7.39 -13.47 10.15
C VAL A 131 6.38 -12.44 10.59
N PHE A 132 6.82 -11.29 11.06
CA PHE A 132 5.94 -10.20 11.45
C PHE A 132 6.02 -9.11 10.38
N ALA A 133 4.87 -8.54 10.02
CA ALA A 133 4.80 -7.40 9.12
C ALA A 133 4.41 -6.17 9.92
N VAL A 134 5.30 -5.19 9.93
CA VAL A 134 5.13 -3.91 10.63
C VAL A 134 5.17 -2.78 9.62
N ASP A 135 4.73 -1.60 10.06
CA ASP A 135 4.84 -0.38 9.27
C ASP A 135 6.29 -0.12 8.80
N GLY A 136 6.46 0.43 7.60
CA GLY A 136 7.76 0.77 7.02
C GLY A 136 8.53 1.81 7.84
N ALA A 137 7.82 2.64 8.60
CA ALA A 137 8.39 3.72 9.38
C ALA A 137 7.89 3.72 10.83
N CYS A 138 8.77 4.14 11.74
CA CYS A 138 8.42 4.34 13.15
C CYS A 138 7.37 5.46 13.26
N ARG A 139 6.28 5.22 13.99
CA ARG A 139 5.22 6.21 14.19
C ARG A 139 5.67 7.44 14.98
N CYS A 140 6.67 7.29 15.85
CA CYS A 140 7.20 8.40 16.64
C CYS A 140 8.09 9.33 15.82
N CYS A 141 9.15 8.79 15.19
CA CYS A 141 10.21 9.58 14.56
C CYS A 141 10.28 9.46 13.03
N GLN A 142 9.39 8.69 12.39
CA GLN A 142 9.37 8.43 10.94
C GLN A 142 10.64 7.76 10.37
N PHE A 143 11.51 7.26 11.25
CA PHE A 143 12.70 6.53 10.85
C PHE A 143 12.33 5.15 10.29
N PRO A 144 12.99 4.66 9.22
CA PRO A 144 12.67 3.37 8.62
C PRO A 144 12.88 2.22 9.61
N MET A 145 11.91 1.32 9.69
CA MET A 145 11.94 0.15 10.59
C MET A 145 12.83 -0.98 10.06
N THR A 146 13.43 -0.85 8.88
CA THR A 146 14.44 -1.78 8.37
C THR A 146 15.67 -1.87 9.28
N ALA A 147 16.04 -0.77 9.94
CA ALA A 147 17.12 -0.74 10.91
C ALA A 147 16.65 -1.03 12.35
N ALA A 148 15.45 -1.59 12.53
CA ALA A 148 14.97 -1.99 13.84
C ALA A 148 15.70 -3.23 14.35
N LYS A 149 15.94 -3.28 15.66
CA LYS A 149 16.53 -4.44 16.33
C LYS A 149 15.42 -5.26 16.96
N MET A 150 15.35 -6.54 16.63
CA MET A 150 14.41 -7.48 17.24
C MET A 150 14.99 -8.06 18.53
N ALA A 151 14.17 -8.16 19.56
CA ALA A 151 14.49 -8.83 20.81
C ALA A 151 13.35 -9.78 21.20
N VAL A 152 13.71 -10.86 21.89
CA VAL A 152 12.76 -11.78 22.50
C VAL A 152 12.70 -11.44 23.98
N GLU A 153 11.54 -11.05 24.47
CA GLU A 153 11.33 -10.74 25.88
C GLU A 153 11.09 -12.03 26.68
N ALA A 154 11.20 -11.94 28.01
CA ALA A 154 11.12 -13.10 28.92
C ALA A 154 9.80 -13.88 28.82
N ASP A 155 8.71 -13.23 28.39
CA ASP A 155 7.39 -13.83 28.23
C ASP A 155 7.22 -14.56 26.87
N ALA A 156 8.31 -14.80 26.15
CA ALA A 156 8.34 -15.30 24.77
C ALA A 156 7.58 -14.40 23.77
N SER A 157 7.33 -13.14 24.15
CA SER A 157 6.80 -12.12 23.26
C SER A 157 7.94 -11.47 22.47
N TYR A 158 7.63 -11.06 21.25
CA TYR A 158 8.61 -10.46 20.35
C TYR A 158 8.50 -8.93 20.40
N SER A 159 9.63 -8.26 20.58
CA SER A 159 9.70 -6.81 20.57
C SER A 159 10.62 -6.31 19.45
N ALA A 160 10.28 -5.16 18.87
CA ALA A 160 11.13 -4.46 17.92
C ALA A 160 11.46 -3.06 18.45
N THR A 161 12.75 -2.75 18.49
CA THR A 161 13.27 -1.47 18.95
C THR A 161 13.67 -0.63 17.75
N CYS A 162 13.15 0.60 17.66
CA CYS A 162 13.57 1.54 16.62
C CYS A 162 15.03 1.95 16.83
N GLY A 163 15.85 1.86 15.77
CA GLY A 163 17.29 2.15 15.84
C GLY A 163 17.66 3.61 16.13
N LEU A 164 16.72 4.56 15.95
CA LEU A 164 16.97 5.98 16.19
C LEU A 164 16.44 6.47 17.54
N CYS A 165 15.14 6.27 17.79
CA CYS A 165 14.49 6.84 18.97
C CYS A 165 14.46 5.90 20.18
N GLY A 166 14.85 4.63 19.99
CA GLY A 166 14.87 3.62 21.05
C GLY A 166 13.48 3.15 21.50
N THR A 167 12.40 3.65 20.91
CA THR A 167 11.03 3.19 21.24
C THR A 167 10.88 1.71 20.91
N LYS A 168 10.35 0.96 21.87
CA LYS A 168 10.10 -0.48 21.76
C LYS A 168 8.63 -0.74 21.50
N TYR A 169 8.36 -1.57 20.51
CA TYR A 169 7.03 -2.02 20.14
C TYR A 169 6.91 -3.52 20.29
N SER A 170 5.75 -4.00 20.73
CA SER A 170 5.38 -5.41 20.60
C SER A 170 5.09 -5.74 19.14
N LEU A 171 5.63 -6.84 18.62
CA LEU A 171 5.39 -7.29 17.26
C LEU A 171 4.06 -8.03 17.09
N GLU A 172 3.46 -8.49 18.18
CA GLU A 172 2.17 -9.19 18.14
C GLU A 172 1.03 -8.18 18.01
N ASP A 173 0.94 -7.28 18.98
CA ASP A 173 -0.15 -6.32 19.03
C ASP A 173 0.20 -4.99 18.38
N GLY A 174 1.47 -4.63 18.27
CA GLY A 174 1.90 -3.27 17.88
C GLY A 174 1.88 -2.26 19.04
N SER A 175 1.58 -2.70 20.26
CA SER A 175 1.57 -1.83 21.46
C SER A 175 2.97 -1.28 21.76
N VAL A 176 3.01 -0.11 22.39
CA VAL A 176 4.27 0.52 22.82
C VAL A 176 4.62 -0.04 24.19
N LEU A 177 5.75 -0.74 24.28
CA LEU A 177 6.26 -1.29 25.53
C LEU A 177 7.10 -0.23 26.28
N GLU A 178 7.99 0.43 25.57
CA GLU A 178 8.86 1.46 26.12
C GLU A 178 8.90 2.65 25.16
N PHE A 179 8.49 3.83 25.64
CA PHE A 179 8.38 5.03 24.83
C PHE A 179 9.56 5.97 25.10
N LEU A 180 10.36 6.26 24.06
CA LEU A 180 11.47 7.23 24.10
C LEU A 180 12.35 7.12 25.36
N PRO A 181 13.17 6.07 25.49
CA PRO A 181 13.89 5.79 26.73
C PRO A 181 15.08 6.71 27.02
N LYS A 182 15.46 7.60 26.08
CA LYS A 182 16.52 8.62 26.23
C LYS A 182 17.88 8.06 26.71
N ARG A 183 18.26 6.83 26.32
CA ARG A 183 19.47 6.16 26.83
C ARG A 183 20.75 6.67 26.17
N ASN A 184 20.64 7.13 24.93
CA ASN A 184 21.75 7.63 24.12
C ASN A 184 21.50 9.09 23.66
N PRO A 185 22.54 9.87 23.29
CA PRO A 185 22.38 11.25 22.80
C PRO A 185 21.42 11.38 21.61
N ALA A 186 21.47 10.42 20.68
CA ALA A 186 20.56 10.36 19.53
C ALA A 186 19.10 10.14 19.97
N GLU A 187 18.86 9.25 20.94
CA GLU A 187 17.54 8.98 21.50
C GLU A 187 17.01 10.18 22.29
N TRP A 188 17.88 10.90 23.00
CA TRP A 188 17.53 12.12 23.73
C TRP A 188 17.08 13.24 22.78
N ALA A 189 17.83 13.46 21.69
CA ALA A 189 17.46 14.42 20.66
C ALA A 189 16.15 14.03 19.95
N ALA A 190 16.00 12.75 19.61
CA ALA A 190 14.77 12.22 19.03
C ALA A 190 13.58 12.36 19.98
N ALA A 191 13.81 12.25 21.29
CA ALA A 191 12.76 12.40 22.27
C ALA A 191 12.30 13.86 22.39
N LEU A 192 13.21 14.82 22.51
CA LEU A 192 12.87 16.25 22.50
C LEU A 192 12.09 16.65 21.24
N ALA A 193 12.48 16.13 20.07
CA ALA A 193 11.78 16.41 18.81
C ALA A 193 10.34 15.85 18.80
N ASN A 194 10.06 14.80 19.57
CA ASN A 194 8.80 14.07 19.53
C ASN A 194 8.02 14.07 20.85
N GLU A 195 8.40 14.89 21.84
CA GLU A 195 7.74 14.97 23.15
C GLU A 195 6.23 15.28 23.08
N LYS A 196 5.80 15.98 22.02
CA LYS A 196 4.39 16.31 21.79
C LYS A 196 3.58 15.17 21.18
N LYS A 197 4.24 14.18 20.60
CA LYS A 197 3.60 13.00 19.99
C LYS A 197 3.57 11.93 21.07
N GLY A 198 2.45 11.77 21.78
CA GLY A 198 2.31 10.71 22.79
C GLY A 198 2.56 9.29 22.24
N PRO A 199 2.48 8.25 23.08
CA PRO A 199 2.72 6.87 22.65
C PRO A 199 1.71 6.48 21.57
N GLN A 200 2.21 6.20 20.37
CA GLN A 200 1.40 5.77 19.23
C GLN A 200 1.64 4.30 18.95
N LYS A 201 0.53 3.55 18.85
CA LYS A 201 0.55 2.14 18.49
C LYS A 201 1.10 1.97 17.07
N MET A 202 1.98 1.00 16.88
CA MET A 202 2.46 0.59 15.56
C MET A 202 1.41 -0.28 14.88
N VAL A 203 1.29 -0.14 13.56
CA VAL A 203 0.42 -1.02 12.77
C VAL A 203 1.17 -2.32 12.51
N THR A 204 0.59 -3.42 12.96
CA THR A 204 1.02 -4.78 12.65
C THR A 204 -0.01 -5.41 11.71
N LEU A 205 0.46 -6.13 10.69
CA LEU A 205 -0.40 -6.86 9.77
C LEU A 205 -0.39 -8.36 10.07
N PRO A 206 -1.52 -9.06 9.88
CA PRO A 206 -1.54 -10.51 9.93
C PRO A 206 -0.66 -11.07 8.81
N THR A 207 0.20 -12.00 9.17
CA THR A 207 1.13 -12.67 8.27
C THR A 207 0.86 -14.17 8.25
N ARG A 208 1.14 -14.81 7.12
CA ARG A 208 1.11 -16.26 6.99
C ARG A 208 2.30 -16.72 6.16
N VAL A 209 2.99 -17.74 6.64
CA VAL A 209 4.07 -18.41 5.91
C VAL A 209 3.57 -19.76 5.42
N SER A 210 3.80 -20.04 4.14
CA SER A 210 3.51 -21.36 3.55
C SER A 210 4.63 -22.34 3.83
N LYS A 211 4.36 -23.65 3.74
CA LYS A 211 5.37 -24.70 3.87
C LYS A 211 6.52 -24.55 2.85
N GLY A 212 6.25 -23.93 1.70
CA GLY A 212 7.25 -23.64 0.68
C GLY A 212 8.00 -22.30 0.86
N GLY A 213 7.94 -21.66 2.02
CA GLY A 213 8.66 -20.41 2.30
C GLY A 213 8.03 -19.13 1.71
N LYS A 214 6.86 -19.23 1.07
CA LYS A 214 6.13 -18.06 0.57
C LYS A 214 5.50 -17.28 1.71
N VAL A 215 5.64 -15.94 1.69
CA VAL A 215 5.05 -15.06 2.70
C VAL A 215 3.84 -14.33 2.13
N TYR A 216 2.74 -14.42 2.87
CA TYR A 216 1.50 -13.74 2.55
C TYR A 216 1.16 -12.71 3.61
N LEU A 217 0.74 -11.53 3.17
CA LEU A 217 0.25 -10.45 4.02
C LEU A 217 -1.23 -10.24 3.80
N ARG A 218 -1.93 -9.90 4.88
CA ARG A 218 -3.29 -9.38 4.79
C ARG A 218 -3.27 -7.88 4.97
N LEU A 219 -3.54 -7.16 3.88
CA LEU A 219 -3.58 -5.71 3.90
C LEU A 219 -4.83 -5.20 4.65
N PRO A 220 -4.76 -3.99 5.22
CA PRO A 220 -5.91 -3.40 5.90
C PRO A 220 -6.99 -3.01 4.89
N ASP A 221 -8.25 -3.12 5.32
CA ASP A 221 -9.43 -2.68 4.57
C ASP A 221 -9.24 -1.20 4.19
N GLY A 222 -9.31 -0.85 2.91
CA GLY A 222 -8.90 0.50 2.46
C GLY A 222 -7.82 0.54 1.38
N THR A 223 -7.12 -0.57 1.15
CA THR A 223 -5.96 -0.64 0.27
C THR A 223 -6.33 -1.18 -1.11
N LEU A 224 -5.84 -0.51 -2.16
CA LEU A 224 -5.94 -1.00 -3.53
C LEU A 224 -4.73 -1.91 -3.80
N LEU A 225 -4.94 -3.04 -4.48
CA LEU A 225 -3.86 -3.92 -4.94
C LEU A 225 -3.24 -3.40 -6.23
#